data_AF-A0A1Q3GKL7-F1
#
_entry.id   AF-A0A1Q3GKL7-F1
#
_cell.length_a   1.000
_cell.length_b   1.000
_cell.length_c   1.000
_cell.angle_alpha   90.00
_cell.angle_beta   90.00
_cell.angle_gamma   90.00
#
_symmetry.space_group_name_H-M   'P 1'
#
loop_
_entity.id
_entity.type
_entity.pdbx_description
1 polymer ?
#
loop_
_entity_poly.entity_id
_entity_poly.type
_entity_poly.pdbx_seq_one_letter_code
_entity_poly.pdbx_strand_id
1 'polypeptide(L)' 'MGKGDKKTRKGKIFLGSYGNVRPRKKGSTYKAEQATEEKKES' A
#
# COMPACT_ATOMS: atom_id res chain seq x y z
N MET A 1 0.68 12.71 8.53
CA MET A 1 0.51 11.26 8.24
C MET A 1 0.06 10.51 9.50
N GLY A 2 -1.26 10.35 9.68
CA GLY A 2 -1.88 9.75 10.88
C GLY A 2 -2.22 8.27 10.73
N LYS A 3 -2.86 7.68 11.76
CA LYS A 3 -3.30 6.27 11.75
C LYS A 3 -4.35 5.95 10.68
N GLY A 4 -5.14 6.95 10.25
CA GLY A 4 -6.16 6.78 9.22
C GLY A 4 -5.61 6.73 7.79
N ASP A 5 -4.35 7.11 7.57
CA ASP A 5 -3.81 7.26 6.21
C ASP A 5 -3.23 5.94 5.68
N LYS A 6 -4.03 5.27 4.84
CA LYS A 6 -3.71 3.97 4.21
C LYS A 6 -2.49 4.00 3.29
N LYS A 7 -2.06 5.16 2.81
CA LYS A 7 -0.87 5.29 1.94
C LYS A 7 0.42 5.36 2.74
N THR A 8 0.33 5.51 4.06
CA THR A 8 1.50 5.63 4.94
C THR A 8 1.81 4.34 5.66
N ARG A 9 3.07 4.18 6.07
CA ARG A 9 3.48 3.04 6.91
C ARG A 9 2.67 2.98 8.21
N LYS A 10 2.41 4.12 8.86
CA LYS A 10 1.63 4.19 10.11
C LYS A 10 0.18 3.75 9.91
N GLY A 11 -0.50 4.21 8.87
CA GLY A 11 -1.87 3.75 8.62
C GLY A 11 -1.96 2.30 8.15
N LYS A 12 -0.98 1.81 7.38
CA LYS A 12 -0.87 0.37 7.06
C LYS A 12 -0.63 -0.50 8.30
N ILE A 13 0.14 -0.02 9.28
CA ILE A 13 0.32 -0.70 10.58
C ILE A 13 -1.01 -0.76 11.31
N PHE A 14 -1.74 0.35 11.42
CA PHE A 14 -3.01 0.41 12.12
C PHE A 14 -4.08 -0.48 11.47
N LEU A 15 -4.13 -0.51 10.13
CA LEU A 15 -5.04 -1.37 9.37
C LEU A 15 -4.58 -2.84 9.32
N GLY A 16 -3.35 -3.14 9.75
CA GLY A 16 -2.77 -4.50 9.67
C GLY A 16 -2.42 -4.96 8.24
N SER A 17 -2.52 -4.09 7.23
CA SER A 17 -2.27 -4.43 5.83
C SER A 17 -0.82 -4.19 5.39
N TYR A 18 -0.42 -4.76 4.26
CA TYR A 18 0.91 -4.64 3.68
C TYR A 18 0.89 -3.88 2.35
N GLY A 19 2.05 -3.50 1.84
CA GLY A 19 2.23 -2.91 0.52
C GLY A 19 3.56 -2.18 0.41
N ASN A 20 3.71 -1.33 -0.59
CA ASN A 20 5.00 -0.71 -0.94
C ASN A 20 5.65 0.01 0.25
N VAL A 21 4.85 0.75 1.02
CA VAL A 21 5.32 1.51 2.20
C VAL A 21 5.50 0.66 3.47
N ARG A 22 4.91 -0.55 3.52
CA ARG A 22 4.98 -1.50 4.63
C ARG A 22 5.16 -2.94 4.09
N PRO A 23 6.38 -3.32 3.69
CA PRO A 23 6.66 -4.64 3.15
C PRO A 23 6.75 -5.72 4.25
N ARG A 24 6.49 -6.99 3.89
CA ARG A 24 6.56 -8.14 4.81
C ARG A 24 7.98 -8.64 5.02
N LYS A 25 8.81 -8.62 3.98
CA LYS A 25 10.21 -9.06 4.00
C LYS A 25 11.11 -7.87 3.68
N LYS A 26 12.25 -7.75 4.37
CA LYS A 26 13.27 -6.75 4.03
C LYS A 26 13.74 -7.02 2.60
N GLY A 27 13.74 -6.00 1.74
CA GLY A 27 14.13 -6.10 0.33
C GLY A 27 12.99 -6.45 -0.65
N SER A 28 11.83 -6.90 -0.16
CA SER A 28 10.62 -7.02 -0.99
C SER A 28 9.94 -5.66 -1.03
N THR A 29 10.43 -4.74 -1.86
CA THR A 29 9.53 -3.72 -2.36
C THR A 29 8.46 -4.49 -3.13
N TYR A 30 7.21 -4.41 -2.69
CA TYR A 30 6.10 -4.80 -3.56
C TYR A 30 6.23 -3.88 -4.78
N LYS A 31 6.92 -4.34 -5.82
CA LYS A 31 6.86 -3.70 -7.13
C LYS A 31 5.41 -3.85 -7.50
N ALA A 32 4.68 -2.75 -7.41
CA ALA A 32 3.38 -2.66 -8.05
C ALA A 32 3.68 -2.74 -9.55
N GLU A 33 3.81 -3.94 -10.07
CA GLU A 33 3.56 -4.19 -11.48
C GLU A 33 2.07 -3.88 -11.66
N GLN A 34 1.83 -2.67 -12.18
CA GLN A 34 0.72 -2.32 -13.06
C GLN A 34 -0.66 -2.83 -12.62
N ALA A 35 -1.40 -1.99 -11.90
CA ALA A 35 -2.87 -2.02 -11.96
C ALA A 35 -3.42 -0.74 -11.32
N THR A 36 -3.75 0.27 -12.13
CA THR A 36 -4.99 1.07 -12.08
C THR A 36 -4.91 2.23 -13.08
N GLU A 37 -5.05 1.92 -14.37
CA GLU A 37 -5.70 2.84 -15.33
C GLU A 37 -7.01 2.28 -15.89
N GLU A 38 -7.35 0.99 -15.66
CA GLU A 38 -8.62 0.42 -16.12
C GLU A 38 -9.54 0.09 -14.92
N LYS A 39 -10.37 1.05 -14.52
CA LYS A 39 -11.75 0.88 -14.00
C LYS A 39 -12.23 2.18 -13.36
N LYS A 40 -12.53 3.17 -14.19
CA LYS A 40 -13.55 4.18 -13.87
C LYS A 40 -14.12 4.82 -15.15
N GLU A 41 -14.60 4.00 -16.08
CA GLU A 41 -15.55 4.44 -17.10
C GLU A 41 -16.50 3.28 -17.41
N SER A 42 -17.63 3.27 -16.70
CA SER A 42 -18.88 2.55 -17.01
C SER A 42 -19.98 3.17 -16.17
#